data_AF-A0A1J1I369-F1
#
_entry.id   AF-A0A1J1I369-F1
#
_cell.length_a   1.000
_cell.length_b   1.000
_cell.length_c   1.000
_cell.angle_alpha   90.00
_cell.angle_beta   90.00
_cell.angle_gamma   90.00
#
_symmetry.space_group_name_H-M   'P 1'
#
loop_
_entity.id
_entity.type
_entity.pdbx_description
1 polymer ?
#
loop_
_entity_poly.entity_id
_entity_poly.type
_entity_poly.pdbx_seq_one_letter_code
_entity_poly.pdbx_strand_id
1 'polypeptide(L)'
;MPSQPYNLVKDDPDLRVPLHSEEAFYTGISFQAKLIGFQEVPRPTSRTEIVQAMRRIRYEYKIQNAKKKKVTIEISVDGVRIFLKKRKRKMKVKKSQNWSGDLGEIELMHHPIYRIFYVSHDSSDLKIFSYIARDGSTDRFKCMVFKSNKKVR
;
A
#
# COMPACT_ATOMS: atom_id res chain seq x y z
N MET A 1 -2.82 -27.30 -12.54
CA MET A 1 -4.27 -27.03 -12.66
C MET A 1 -4.45 -25.61 -13.13
N PRO A 2 -5.25 -25.33 -14.17
CA PRO A 2 -5.55 -23.96 -14.54
C PRO A 2 -6.33 -23.32 -13.39
N SER A 3 -5.81 -22.23 -12.84
CA SER A 3 -6.47 -21.55 -11.74
C SER A 3 -7.81 -21.01 -12.20
N GLN A 4 -8.88 -21.24 -11.45
CA GLN A 4 -10.19 -20.63 -11.72
C GLN A 4 -10.03 -19.12 -11.96
N PRO A 5 -10.74 -18.57 -12.96
CA PRO A 5 -10.72 -17.13 -13.22
C PRO A 5 -11.23 -16.38 -12.00
N TYR A 6 -10.58 -15.27 -11.66
CA TYR A 6 -11.02 -14.43 -10.55
C TYR A 6 -12.36 -13.76 -10.90
N ASN A 7 -13.28 -13.70 -9.94
CA ASN A 7 -14.48 -12.90 -10.06
C ASN A 7 -14.08 -11.42 -10.06
N LEU A 8 -13.99 -10.83 -11.24
CA LEU A 8 -13.70 -9.40 -11.39
C LEU A 8 -14.83 -8.59 -10.75
N VAL A 9 -14.46 -7.52 -10.05
CA VAL A 9 -15.44 -6.55 -9.55
C VAL A 9 -16.11 -5.93 -10.77
N LYS A 10 -17.44 -5.74 -10.73
CA LYS A 10 -18.14 -5.05 -11.82
C LYS A 10 -17.57 -3.64 -11.95
N ASP A 11 -17.12 -3.28 -13.16
CA ASP A 11 -16.70 -1.93 -13.53
C ASP A 11 -17.93 -1.02 -13.68
N ASP A 12 -18.70 -0.88 -12.59
CA ASP A 12 -19.74 0.14 -12.55
C ASP A 12 -19.04 1.50 -12.67
N PRO A 13 -19.45 2.37 -13.62
CA PRO A 13 -18.75 3.62 -13.88
C PRO A 13 -18.76 4.49 -12.62
N ASP A 14 -17.57 4.74 -12.07
CA ASP A 14 -17.38 5.69 -10.99
C ASP A 14 -17.65 7.09 -11.54
N LEU A 15 -18.80 7.68 -11.17
CA LEU A 15 -19.24 8.98 -11.66
C LEU A 15 -18.35 10.16 -11.17
N ARG A 16 -17.31 9.89 -10.38
CA ARG A 16 -16.40 10.91 -9.87
C ARG A 16 -15.37 11.30 -10.92
N VAL A 17 -15.16 12.60 -11.09
CA VAL A 17 -14.06 13.13 -11.90
C VAL A 17 -12.72 12.73 -11.25
N PRO A 18 -11.79 12.11 -12.00
CA PRO A 18 -10.47 11.77 -11.50
C PRO A 18 -9.74 13.00 -10.94
N LEU A 19 -9.21 12.89 -9.72
CA LEU A 19 -8.49 13.99 -9.06
C LEU A 19 -7.14 14.30 -9.74
N HIS A 20 -6.56 13.31 -10.41
CA HIS A 20 -5.26 13.39 -11.08
C HIS A 20 -5.42 13.00 -12.54
N SER A 21 -4.67 13.66 -13.43
CA SER A 21 -4.64 13.31 -14.84
C SER A 21 -3.90 12.00 -15.07
N GLU A 22 -4.06 11.39 -16.24
CA GLU A 22 -3.38 10.14 -16.59
C GLU A 22 -1.85 10.33 -16.64
N GLU A 23 -1.37 11.47 -17.13
CA GLU A 23 0.06 11.80 -17.20
C GLU A 23 0.73 11.78 -15.82
N ALA A 24 0.00 12.14 -14.77
CA ALA A 24 0.52 12.12 -13.41
C ALA A 24 0.88 10.70 -12.95
N PHE A 25 0.19 9.67 -13.45
CA PHE A 25 0.50 8.29 -13.14
C PHE A 25 1.78 7.79 -13.85
N TYR A 26 2.18 8.40 -14.97
CA TYR A 26 3.47 8.08 -15.59
C TYR A 26 4.65 8.60 -14.75
N THR A 27 4.51 9.77 -14.12
CA THR A 27 5.55 10.30 -13.23
C THR A 27 5.50 9.72 -11.81
N GLY A 28 4.34 9.22 -11.39
CA GLY A 28 4.08 8.72 -10.05
C GLY A 28 3.47 9.77 -9.12
N ILE A 29 2.43 9.38 -8.39
CA ILE A 29 1.69 10.23 -7.46
C ILE A 29 1.98 9.81 -6.03
N SER A 30 2.45 10.74 -5.21
CA SER A 30 2.84 10.49 -3.81
C SER A 30 1.73 10.82 -2.81
N PHE A 31 1.44 9.87 -1.92
CA PHE A 31 0.46 9.99 -0.85
C PHE A 31 1.10 9.74 0.52
N GLN A 32 0.81 10.61 1.49
CA GLN A 32 1.24 10.36 2.88
C GLN A 32 0.21 9.52 3.63
N ALA A 33 0.67 8.43 4.22
CA ALA A 33 -0.14 7.53 5.02
C ALA A 33 0.60 7.06 6.27
N LYS A 34 -0.09 6.26 7.09
CA LYS A 34 0.49 5.53 8.20
C LYS A 34 0.34 4.04 7.92
N LEU A 35 1.44 3.32 7.83
CA LEU A 35 1.43 1.85 7.77
C LEU A 35 0.93 1.32 9.12
N ILE A 36 -0.19 0.59 9.08
CA ILE A 36 -0.71 -0.15 10.24
C ILE A 36 0.08 -1.44 10.35
N GLY A 37 0.13 -2.24 9.29
CA GLY A 37 0.88 -3.49 9.28
C GLY A 37 0.75 -4.19 7.94
N PHE A 38 1.40 -5.33 7.83
CA PHE A 38 1.26 -6.24 6.70
C PHE A 38 1.36 -7.68 7.17
N GLN A 39 0.79 -8.60 6.40
CA GLN A 39 0.87 -10.03 6.67
C GLN A 39 0.87 -10.81 5.36
N GLU A 40 1.56 -11.95 5.35
CA GLU A 40 1.37 -12.95 4.30
C GLU A 40 0.01 -13.62 4.46
N VAL A 41 -0.74 -13.72 3.37
CA VAL A 41 -2.06 -14.32 3.31
C VAL A 41 -2.08 -15.39 2.22
N PRO A 42 -2.87 -16.46 2.38
CA PRO A 42 -3.13 -17.37 1.27
C PRO A 42 -3.84 -16.62 0.13
N ARG A 43 -3.87 -17.22 -1.06
CA ARG A 43 -4.62 -16.69 -2.20
C ARG A 43 -6.08 -16.44 -1.81
N PRO A 44 -6.54 -15.17 -1.77
CA PRO A 44 -7.91 -14.90 -1.37
C PRO A 44 -8.90 -15.39 -2.43
N THR A 45 -9.96 -16.06 -1.99
CA THR A 45 -11.02 -16.60 -2.87
C THR A 45 -12.31 -15.78 -2.80
N SER A 46 -12.47 -14.96 -1.76
CA SER A 46 -13.68 -14.16 -1.55
C SER A 46 -13.38 -12.78 -0.99
N ARG A 47 -14.31 -11.84 -1.21
CA ARG A 47 -14.27 -10.50 -0.60
C ARG A 47 -14.26 -10.57 0.93
N THR A 48 -14.94 -11.55 1.50
CA THR A 48 -14.98 -11.77 2.95
C THR A 48 -13.61 -12.09 3.52
N GLU A 49 -12.84 -12.97 2.88
CA GLU A 49 -11.45 -13.28 3.29
C GLU A 49 -10.55 -12.04 3.25
N ILE A 50 -10.68 -11.22 2.20
CA ILE A 50 -9.92 -9.97 2.06
C ILE A 50 -10.21 -9.03 3.23
N VAL A 51 -11.48 -8.84 3.59
CA VAL A 51 -11.90 -7.98 4.71
C VAL A 51 -11.42 -8.56 6.04
N GLN A 52 -11.51 -9.88 6.23
CA GLN A 52 -11.03 -10.55 7.44
C GLN A 52 -9.52 -10.40 7.62
N ALA A 53 -8.73 -10.58 6.56
CA ALA A 53 -7.27 -10.39 6.59
C ALA A 53 -6.89 -8.96 6.99
N MET A 54 -7.51 -7.96 6.37
CA MET A 54 -7.27 -6.54 6.70
C MET A 54 -7.63 -6.24 8.16
N ARG A 55 -8.81 -6.71 8.63
CA ARG A 55 -9.26 -6.50 10.01
C ARG A 55 -8.37 -7.20 11.02
N ARG A 56 -7.89 -8.41 10.72
CA ARG A 56 -6.93 -9.14 11.54
C ARG A 56 -5.66 -8.33 11.76
N ILE A 57 -5.02 -7.87 10.68
CA ILE A 57 -3.81 -7.02 10.75
C ILE A 57 -4.09 -5.74 11.56
N ARG A 58 -5.24 -5.09 11.31
CA ARG A 58 -5.65 -3.88 12.04
C ARG A 58 -5.76 -4.12 13.54
N TYR A 59 -6.37 -5.23 13.95
CA TYR A 59 -6.62 -5.55 15.35
C TYR A 59 -5.39 -6.07 16.07
N GLU A 60 -4.57 -6.92 15.44
CA GLU A 60 -3.28 -7.34 15.99
C GLU A 60 -2.41 -6.12 16.33
N TYR A 61 -2.35 -5.14 15.43
CA TYR A 61 -1.61 -3.91 15.68
C TYR A 61 -2.22 -3.02 16.78
N LYS A 62 -3.55 -3.05 16.94
CA LYS A 62 -4.25 -2.35 18.02
C LYS A 62 -3.90 -2.98 19.38
N ILE A 63 -3.87 -4.31 19.45
CA ILE A 63 -3.55 -5.07 20.67
C ILE A 63 -2.08 -4.88 21.08
N GLN A 64 -1.16 -4.88 20.12
CA GLN A 64 0.27 -4.64 20.37
C GLN A 64 0.61 -3.20 20.79
N ASN A 65 -0.37 -2.28 20.74
CA ASN A 65 -0.19 -0.84 21.01
C ASN A 65 1.00 -0.23 20.25
N ALA A 66 1.29 -0.75 19.06
CA ALA A 66 2.45 -0.34 18.28
C ALA A 66 2.21 1.03 17.61
N LYS A 67 3.28 1.82 17.47
CA LYS A 67 3.21 3.15 16.82
C LYS A 67 3.26 3.02 15.31
N LYS A 68 2.15 3.36 14.65
CA LYS A 68 2.04 3.35 13.18
C LYS A 68 3.15 4.17 12.53
N LYS A 69 3.86 3.58 11.56
CA LYS A 69 4.98 4.22 10.87
C LYS A 69 4.44 5.17 9.80
N LYS A 70 4.94 6.41 9.76
CA LYS A 70 4.62 7.35 8.67
C LYS A 70 5.36 6.90 7.41
N VAL A 71 4.61 6.76 6.33
CA VAL A 71 5.13 6.31 5.03
C VAL A 71 4.66 7.23 3.92
N THR A 72 5.43 7.30 2.85
CA THR A 72 5.03 7.85 1.56
C THR A 72 4.70 6.66 0.66
N ILE A 73 3.51 6.65 0.07
CA ILE A 73 3.08 5.64 -0.90
C ILE A 73 3.07 6.33 -2.24
N GLU A 74 3.84 5.83 -3.19
CA GLU A 74 3.87 6.34 -4.54
C GLU A 74 3.19 5.35 -5.48
N ILE A 75 2.29 5.86 -6.31
CA ILE A 75 1.49 5.08 -7.24
C ILE A 75 1.79 5.58 -8.66
N SER A 76 2.30 4.70 -9.52
CA SER A 76 2.56 4.97 -10.93
C SER A 76 2.05 3.84 -11.81
N VAL A 77 2.20 4.00 -13.12
CA VAL A 77 1.97 2.93 -14.11
C VAL A 77 2.89 1.71 -13.88
N ASP A 78 4.05 1.89 -13.25
CA ASP A 78 4.96 0.79 -12.93
C ASP A 78 4.44 -0.04 -11.75
N GLY A 79 3.77 0.61 -10.79
CA GLY A 79 3.21 -0.06 -9.61
C GLY A 79 3.12 0.81 -8.37
N VAL A 80 3.21 0.14 -7.22
CA VAL A 80 3.09 0.76 -5.90
C VAL A 80 4.43 0.65 -5.17
N ARG A 81 5.03 1.79 -4.87
CA ARG A 81 6.24 1.92 -4.04
C ARG A 81 5.89 2.49 -2.68
N ILE A 82 6.54 1.99 -1.64
CA ILE A 82 6.32 2.45 -0.26
C ILE A 82 7.65 2.85 0.34
N PHE A 83 7.73 4.08 0.82
CA PHE A 83 8.92 4.65 1.41
C PHE A 83 8.71 4.99 2.90
N LEU A 84 9.69 4.65 3.73
CA LEU A 84 9.76 5.06 5.13
C LEU A 84 10.48 6.40 5.24
N LYS A 85 9.85 7.36 5.92
CA LYS A 85 10.48 8.65 6.20
C LYS A 85 11.56 8.53 7.27
N LYS A 86 12.84 8.77 6.97
CA LYS A 86 13.90 8.81 7.99
C LYS A 86 13.64 9.98 8.95
N ARG A 87 13.80 9.74 10.26
CA ARG A 87 13.72 10.79 11.28
C ARG A 87 15.01 11.62 11.20
N LYS A 88 14.93 12.95 11.03
CA LYS A 88 16.08 13.87 10.86
C LYS A 88 17.14 13.89 12.00
N ARG A 89 17.01 13.08 13.07
CA ARG A 89 17.94 13.07 14.23
C ARG A 89 19.09 12.07 14.07
N LYS A 90 19.93 12.25 13.03
CA LYS A 90 21.35 11.78 12.97
C LYS A 90 22.06 12.04 11.61
N MET A 91 21.65 13.03 10.81
CA MET A 91 22.47 13.53 9.68
C MET A 91 23.43 14.63 10.15
N LYS A 92 24.34 14.30 11.09
CA LYS A 92 25.52 15.13 11.40
C LYS A 92 26.83 14.33 11.32
N VAL A 93 26.80 13.11 10.79
CA VAL A 93 28.00 12.28 10.62
C VAL A 93 27.92 11.64 9.23
N LYS A 94 28.95 11.86 8.40
CA LYS A 94 29.11 11.44 6.99
C LYS A 94 28.45 12.33 5.94
N LYS A 95 29.04 13.52 5.77
CA LYS A 95 29.07 14.23 4.49
C LYS A 95 30.28 13.67 3.72
N SER A 96 30.07 12.69 2.85
CA SER A 96 31.07 12.25 1.88
C SER A 96 30.35 11.69 0.65
N GLN A 97 30.68 12.31 -0.49
CA GLN A 97 30.44 11.91 -1.88
C GLN A 97 29.60 10.66 -2.13
N ASN A 98 28.39 10.87 -2.66
CA ASN A 98 28.07 10.44 -4.04
C ASN A 98 26.78 11.12 -4.51
N TRP A 99 26.82 11.63 -5.73
CA TRP A 99 25.70 12.25 -6.44
C TRP A 99 24.71 11.16 -6.87
N SER A 100 23.64 11.01 -6.09
CA SER A 100 22.33 10.50 -6.53
C SER A 100 21.33 10.94 -5.46
N GLY A 101 20.26 11.63 -5.84
CA GLY A 101 19.39 12.40 -4.94
C GLY A 101 18.64 11.58 -3.89
N ASP A 102 19.30 11.20 -2.81
CA ASP A 102 18.69 10.39 -1.74
C ASP A 102 17.96 11.30 -0.74
N LEU A 103 16.70 11.60 -1.05
CA LEU A 103 15.74 12.40 -0.28
C LEU A 103 15.35 11.76 1.07
N GLY A 104 16.28 11.23 1.87
CA GLY A 104 16.01 10.84 3.26
C GLY A 104 14.86 9.82 3.46
N GLU A 105 14.50 9.09 2.43
CA GLU A 105 13.44 8.08 2.42
C GLU A 105 14.06 6.71 2.13
N ILE A 106 13.56 5.64 2.76
CA ILE A 106 14.02 4.27 2.53
C ILE A 106 12.89 3.51 1.86
N GLU A 107 13.13 2.95 0.68
CA GLU A 107 12.16 2.06 0.05
C GLU A 107 11.94 0.82 0.94
N LEU A 108 10.72 0.64 1.42
CA LEU A 108 10.31 -0.52 2.20
C LEU A 108 9.87 -1.66 1.29
N MET A 109 9.07 -1.34 0.28
CA MET A 109 8.40 -2.30 -0.58
C MET A 109 8.13 -1.69 -1.96
N HIS A 110 8.23 -2.53 -2.98
CA HIS A 110 7.83 -2.22 -4.34
C HIS A 110 7.07 -3.42 -4.92
N HIS A 111 5.84 -3.17 -5.39
CA HIS A 111 5.02 -4.17 -6.07
C HIS A 111 4.62 -3.65 -7.45
N PRO A 112 5.01 -4.33 -8.54
CA PRO A 112 4.59 -3.97 -9.88
C PRO A 112 3.07 -3.97 -10.02
N ILE A 113 2.53 -3.12 -10.89
CA ILE A 113 1.08 -2.93 -11.03
C ILE A 113 0.34 -4.25 -11.35
N TYR A 114 0.92 -5.07 -12.23
CA TYR A 114 0.37 -6.37 -12.63
C TYR A 114 0.36 -7.43 -11.52
N ARG A 115 1.02 -7.17 -10.37
CA ARG A 115 1.00 -8.03 -9.19
C ARG A 115 0.01 -7.56 -8.13
N ILE A 116 -0.57 -6.37 -8.27
CA ILE A 116 -1.61 -5.91 -7.37
C ILE A 116 -2.86 -6.74 -7.65
N PHE A 117 -3.22 -7.58 -6.68
CA PHE A 117 -4.31 -8.52 -6.79
C PHE A 117 -5.66 -7.89 -6.45
N TYR A 118 -5.70 -7.10 -5.37
CA TYR A 118 -6.94 -6.50 -4.90
C TYR A 118 -6.65 -5.23 -4.09
N VAL A 119 -7.52 -4.23 -4.21
CA VAL A 119 -7.50 -3.01 -3.39
C VAL A 119 -8.81 -2.91 -2.63
N SER A 120 -8.74 -2.64 -1.33
CA SER A 120 -9.90 -2.62 -0.44
C SER A 120 -9.85 -1.49 0.58
N HIS A 121 -11.00 -1.16 1.16
CA HIS A 121 -11.15 -0.23 2.28
C HIS A 121 -11.99 -0.85 3.39
N ASP A 122 -11.84 -0.38 4.62
CA ASP A 122 -12.68 -0.82 5.73
C ASP A 122 -14.01 -0.07 5.70
N SER A 123 -15.12 -0.78 5.59
CA SER A 123 -16.46 -0.18 5.61
C SER A 123 -16.77 0.54 6.92
N SER A 124 -16.08 0.19 8.01
CA SER A 124 -16.26 0.83 9.32
C SER A 124 -15.31 2.02 9.56
N ASP A 125 -14.27 2.19 8.75
CA ASP A 125 -13.35 3.34 8.82
C ASP A 125 -12.75 3.56 7.42
N LEU A 126 -13.41 4.39 6.60
CA LEU A 126 -12.99 4.67 5.21
C LEU A 126 -11.58 5.29 5.08
N LYS A 127 -10.97 5.72 6.19
CA LYS A 127 -9.56 6.15 6.20
C LYS A 127 -8.59 4.96 6.17
N ILE A 128 -9.06 3.76 6.48
CA ILE A 128 -8.27 2.55 6.43
C ILE A 128 -8.48 1.88 5.09
N PHE A 129 -7.37 1.64 4.42
CA PHE A 129 -7.33 0.98 3.13
C PHE A 129 -6.20 -0.03 3.11
N SER A 130 -6.33 -0.99 2.21
CA SER A 130 -5.33 -2.02 2.01
C SER A 130 -5.22 -2.38 0.54
N TYR A 131 -4.08 -2.95 0.19
CA TYR A 131 -3.95 -3.69 -1.05
C TYR A 131 -3.31 -5.04 -0.77
N ILE A 132 -3.58 -5.99 -1.65
CA ILE A 132 -2.98 -7.30 -1.64
C ILE A 132 -2.14 -7.42 -2.91
N ALA A 133 -0.87 -7.78 -2.77
CA ALA A 133 0.01 -8.03 -3.89
C ALA A 133 0.49 -9.48 -3.88
N ARG A 134 0.58 -10.09 -5.07
CA ARG A 134 1.16 -11.41 -5.24
C ARG A 134 2.69 -11.33 -5.17
N ASP A 135 3.31 -12.27 -4.47
CA ASP A 135 4.76 -12.43 -4.49
C ASP A 135 5.23 -13.07 -5.81
N GLY A 136 6.40 -12.67 -6.31
CA GLY A 136 6.84 -13.01 -7.67
C GLY A 136 7.21 -14.47 -7.91
N SER A 137 7.65 -15.16 -6.85
CA SER A 137 8.19 -16.52 -6.91
C SER A 137 7.30 -17.57 -6.24
N THR A 138 6.23 -17.16 -5.58
CA THR A 138 5.36 -18.06 -4.79
C THR A 138 3.87 -17.75 -5.03
N ASP A 139 2.98 -18.67 -4.63
CA ASP A 139 1.54 -18.39 -4.59
C ASP A 139 1.12 -17.72 -3.26
N ARG A 140 2.06 -16.98 -2.64
CA ARG A 140 1.80 -16.21 -1.43
C ARG A 140 1.44 -14.78 -1.80
N PHE A 141 0.55 -14.22 -1.01
CA PHE A 141 0.07 -12.86 -1.19
C PHE A 141 0.44 -12.05 0.05
N LYS A 142 0.67 -10.77 -0.13
CA LYS A 142 0.99 -9.84 0.94
C LYS A 142 -0.11 -8.80 1.05
N CYS A 143 -0.85 -8.84 2.15
CA CYS A 143 -1.84 -7.83 2.48
C CYS A 143 -1.15 -6.70 3.24
N MET A 144 -1.24 -5.47 2.73
CA MET A 144 -0.68 -4.27 3.34
C MET A 144 -1.79 -3.33 3.75
N VAL A 145 -1.81 -2.91 5.03
CA VAL A 145 -2.88 -2.10 5.61
C VAL A 145 -2.36 -0.74 6.05
N PHE A 146 -3.03 0.31 5.59
CA PHE A 146 -2.66 1.71 5.82
C PHE A 146 -3.83 2.49 6.41
N LYS A 147 -3.49 3.62 7.04
CA LYS A 147 -4.45 4.64 7.42
C LYS A 147 -4.06 5.97 6.77
N SER A 148 -4.98 6.57 6.04
CA SER A 148 -4.76 7.86 5.37
C SER A 148 -4.62 8.99 6.38
N ASN A 149 -3.83 10.01 6.03
CA ASN A 149 -3.64 11.20 6.85
C ASN A 149 -4.70 12.29 6.60
N LYS A 150 -5.41 12.24 5.47
CA LYS A 150 -6.39 13.27 5.10
C LYS A 150 -7.61 13.20 6.04
N LYS A 151 -8.01 14.35 6.59
CA LYS A 151 -9.40 14.55 7.02
C LYS A 151 -10.24 14.48 5.73
N VAL A 152 -11.27 13.63 5.74
CA VAL A 152 -12.33 13.72 4.72
C VAL A 152 -12.83 15.16 4.81
N ARG A 153 -12.71 15.93 3.72
CA ARG A 153 -13.34 17.24 3.61
C ARG A 153 -14.81 17.00 3.31
#